data_AF-A0A832YEU8-F1
#
_entry.id   AF-A0A832YEU8-F1
#
_cell.length_a   1.000
_cell.length_b   1.000
_cell.length_c   1.000
_cell.angle_alpha   90.00
_cell.angle_beta   90.00
_cell.angle_gamma   90.00
#
_symmetry.space_group_name_H-M   'P 1'
#
loop_
_entity.id
_entity.type
_entity.pdbx_description
1 polymer ?
#
loop_
_entity_poly.entity_id
_entity_poly.type
_entity_poly.pdbx_seq_one_letter_code
_entity_poly.pdbx_strand_id
1 'polypeptide(L)' 'MEKISCPACRKDFDQHDQRQTNLCLEKFINVATNPVVYSSTKKIICPTCEKYMLDHNQRQAMECVNKFIKLVRDNSD' A
#
# COMPACT_ATOMS: atom_id res chain seq x y z
N MET A 1 14.86 -12.19 2.84
CA MET A 1 13.61 -11.53 2.42
C MET A 1 13.42 -10.30 3.28
N GLU A 2 13.21 -9.14 2.67
CA GLU A 2 12.83 -7.93 3.41
C GLU A 2 11.38 -8.09 3.87
N LYS A 3 11.11 -7.75 5.13
CA LYS A 3 9.76 -7.79 5.68
C LYS A 3 8.97 -6.62 5.13
N ILE A 4 7.95 -6.90 4.33
CA ILE A 4 7.06 -5.87 3.78
C ILE A 4 5.95 -5.62 4.81
N SER A 5 5.97 -4.46 5.45
CA SER A 5 4.91 -4.07 6.38
C SER A 5 3.62 -3.72 5.64
N CYS A 6 2.49 -4.23 6.13
CA CYS A 6 1.19 -3.94 5.56
C CYS A 6 0.69 -2.55 5.99
N PRO A 7 0.42 -1.64 5.03
CA PRO A 7 -0.06 -0.30 5.35
C PRO A 7 -1.48 -0.29 5.94
N ALA A 8 -2.26 -1.37 5.77
CA ALA A 8 -3.64 -1.46 6.24
C ALA A 8 -3.77 -1.98 7.68
N CYS A 9 -2.98 -2.98 8.07
CA CYS A 9 -3.10 -3.67 9.37
C CYS A 9 -1.82 -3.68 10.22
N ARG A 10 -0.70 -3.14 9.68
CA ARG A 10 0.62 -3.04 10.32
C ARG A 10 1.34 -4.36 10.62
N LYS A 11 0.77 -5.50 10.24
CA LYS A 11 1.45 -6.80 10.21
C LYS A 11 2.31 -6.93 8.96
N ASP A 12 3.29 -7.82 8.98
CA ASP A 12 4.09 -8.11 7.80
C ASP A 12 3.28 -8.99 6.82
N PHE A 13 3.55 -8.87 5.51
CA PHE A 13 2.84 -9.67 4.50
C PHE A 13 3.12 -11.17 4.55
N ASP A 14 4.24 -11.59 5.15
CA ASP A 14 4.52 -13.00 5.43
C ASP A 14 3.55 -13.60 6.48
N GLN A 15 2.84 -12.75 7.24
CA GLN A 15 1.81 -13.15 8.19
C GLN A 15 0.40 -13.17 7.58
N HIS A 16 0.27 -12.88 6.28
CA HIS A 16 -1.00 -12.89 5.57
C HIS A 16 -1.18 -14.18 4.77
N ASP A 17 -2.37 -14.78 4.89
CA ASP A 17 -2.85 -15.70 3.86
C ASP A 17 -3.25 -14.93 2.59
N GLN A 18 -3.46 -15.64 1.48
CA GLN A 18 -3.82 -15.03 0.19
C GLN A 18 -5.07 -14.14 0.27
N ARG A 19 -6.06 -14.52 1.09
CA ARG A 19 -7.29 -13.74 1.28
C ARG A 19 -7.00 -12.45 2.03
N GLN A 20 -6.20 -12.53 3.10
CA GLN A 20 -5.79 -11.37 3.89
C GLN A 20 -4.94 -10.40 3.07
N THR A 21 -4.02 -10.92 2.25
CA THR A 21 -3.21 -10.12 1.31
C THR A 21 -4.10 -9.33 0.37
N ASN A 22 -5.06 -9.99 -0.29
CA ASN A 22 -5.98 -9.33 -1.22
C ASN A 22 -6.84 -8.26 -0.52
N LEU A 23 -7.42 -8.57 0.65
CA LEU A 23 -8.22 -7.61 1.41
C LEU A 23 -7.43 -6.39 1.87
N CYS A 24 -6.19 -6.58 2.31
CA CYS A 24 -5.34 -5.49 2.77
C CYS A 24 -4.86 -4.61 1.59
N LEU A 25 -4.53 -5.22 0.46
CA LEU A 25 -4.20 -4.49 -0.77
C LEU A 25 -5.38 -3.65 -1.25
N GLU A 26 -6.59 -4.23 -1.31
CA GLU A 26 -7.80 -3.50 -1.73
C GLU A 26 -8.07 -2.29 -0.82
N LYS A 27 -7.99 -2.47 0.50
CA LYS A 27 -8.11 -1.36 1.46
C LYS A 27 -7.08 -0.27 1.21
N PHE A 28 -5.82 -0.65 0.99
CA PHE A 28 -4.75 0.30 0.72
C PHE A 28 -4.97 1.06 -0.59
N ILE A 29 -5.34 0.36 -1.67
CA ILE A 29 -5.65 0.96 -2.98
C ILE A 29 -6.76 2.00 -2.81
N ASN A 30 -7.89 1.63 -2.20
CA ASN A 30 -9.03 2.52 -2.00
C ASN A 30 -8.66 3.80 -1.24
N VAL A 31 -7.75 3.70 -0.28
CA VAL A 31 -7.26 4.85 0.47
C VAL A 31 -6.26 5.67 -0.35
N ALA A 32 -5.27 5.03 -0.98
CA ALA A 32 -4.17 5.70 -1.68
C ALA A 32 -4.57 6.32 -3.03
N THR A 33 -5.63 5.82 -3.67
CA THR A 33 -6.12 6.36 -4.95
C THR A 33 -7.33 7.28 -4.80
N ASN A 34 -7.80 7.55 -3.57
CA ASN A 34 -8.89 8.47 -3.31
C ASN A 34 -8.39 9.75 -2.61
N PRO A 35 -8.26 10.88 -3.33
CA PRO A 35 -7.75 12.15 -2.80
C PRO A 35 -8.50 12.65 -1.56
N VAL A 36 -9.80 12.40 -1.49
CA VAL A 36 -10.65 12.82 -0.36
C VAL A 36 -10.32 12.03 0.90
N VAL A 37 -10.00 10.74 0.74
CA VAL A 37 -9.73 9.83 1.85
C VAL A 37 -8.33 10.08 2.41
N TYR A 38 -7.28 10.09 1.57
CA TYR A 38 -5.91 10.27 2.06
C TYR A 38 -5.56 11.70 2.50
N SER A 39 -6.32 12.72 2.08
CA SER A 39 -6.23 14.08 2.65
C SER A 39 -6.79 14.18 4.06
N SER A 40 -7.74 13.30 4.40
CA SER A 40 -8.42 13.28 5.70
C SER A 40 -7.80 12.27 6.68
N THR A 41 -7.08 11.25 6.18
CA THR A 41 -6.46 10.22 7.02
C THR A 41 -5.01 10.58 7.37
N LYS A 42 -4.65 10.33 8.64
CA LYS A 42 -3.29 10.49 9.20
C LYS A 42 -2.22 10.13 8.17
N LYS A 43 -1.35 11.10 7.85
CA LYS A 43 -0.08 11.00 7.10
C LYS A 43 0.30 9.56 6.70
N ILE A 44 -0.28 9.07 5.60
CA ILE A 44 0.04 7.75 5.07
C ILE A 44 1.39 7.84 4.39
N ILE A 45 2.33 6.99 4.80
CA ILE A 45 3.64 6.87 4.15
C ILE A 45 3.50 5.90 2.99
N CYS A 46 4.01 6.29 1.83
CA CYS A 46 4.05 5.45 0.65
C CYS A 46 5.03 4.29 0.88
N PRO A 47 4.59 3.02 0.80
CA PRO A 47 5.44 1.87 1.08
C PRO A 47 6.49 1.61 -0.01
N THR A 48 6.48 2.37 -1.11
CA THR A 48 7.41 2.22 -2.24
C THR A 48 8.54 3.26 -2.23
N CYS A 49 8.27 4.48 -1.76
CA CYS A 49 9.21 5.59 -1.87
C CYS A 49 9.38 6.38 -0.57
N GLU A 50 8.72 5.95 0.51
CA GLU A 50 8.81 6.49 1.87
C GLU A 50 8.38 7.96 2.05
N LYS A 51 7.87 8.60 0.99
CA LYS A 51 7.24 9.92 1.05
C LYS A 51 5.81 9.83 1.53
N TYR A 52 5.21 10.94 1.93
CA TYR A 52 3.78 10.94 2.24
C TYR A 52 2.96 10.76 0.96
N MET A 53 1.85 10.04 1.06
CA MET A 53 0.90 9.90 -0.06
C MET A 53 0.36 11.26 -0.54
N LEU A 54 0.34 12.27 0.35
CA LEU A 54 -0.02 13.66 0.01
C LEU A 54 0.99 14.36 -0.89
N ASP A 55 2.23 13.88 -0.95
CA ASP A 55 3.27 14.41 -1.82
C ASP A 55 3.17 13.85 -3.26
N HIS A 56 2.20 12.96 -3.50
CA HIS A 56 1.95 12.35 -4.80
C HIS A 56 0.76 13.02 -5.48
N ASN A 57 0.93 13.39 -6.75
CA ASN A 57 -0.23 13.57 -7.61
C ASN A 57 -0.88 12.20 -7.93
N GLN A 58 -2.09 12.21 -8.49
CA GLN A 58 -2.85 10.98 -8.79
C GLN A 58 -2.04 9.96 -9.61
N ARG A 59 -1.27 10.41 -10.60
CA ARG A 59 -0.44 9.54 -11.43
C ARG A 59 0.68 8.89 -10.60
N GLN A 60 1.40 9.68 -9.81
CA GLN A 60 2.48 9.19 -8.96
C GLN A 60 1.96 8.21 -7.91
N ALA A 61 0.79 8.49 -7.31
CA ALA A 61 0.14 7.61 -6.35
C ALA A 61 -0.18 6.25 -7.00
N MET A 62 -0.76 6.26 -8.20
CA MET A 62 -1.07 5.05 -8.95
C MET A 62 0.17 4.25 -9.35
N GLU A 63 1.24 4.92 -9.79
CA GLU A 63 2.53 4.27 -10.11
C GLU A 63 3.13 3.59 -8.87
N CYS A 64 3.11 4.23 -7.70
CA CYS A 64 3.60 3.64 -6.46
C CYS A 64 2.74 2.46 -6.00
N VAL A 65 1.42 2.62 -6.02
CA VAL A 65 0.48 1.53 -5.68
C VAL A 65 0.71 0.30 -6.58
N ASN A 66 0.86 0.50 -7.89
CA ASN A 66 1.12 -0.59 -8.82
C ASN A 66 2.46 -1.29 -8.56
N LYS A 67 3.52 -0.54 -8.26
CA LYS A 67 4.82 -1.11 -7.87
C LYS A 67 4.71 -1.92 -6.59
N PHE A 68 3.99 -1.41 -5.60
CA PHE A 68 3.77 -2.09 -4.33
C PHE A 68 2.99 -3.40 -4.49
N ILE A 69 1.92 -3.40 -5.30
CA ILE A 69 1.13 -4.62 -5.58
C ILE A 69 2.02 -5.70 -6.22
N LYS A 70 2.87 -5.33 -7.18
CA LYS A 70 3.83 -6.26 -7.78
C LYS A 70 4.78 -6.83 -6.74
N LEU A 71 5.40 -5.97 -5.93
CA LEU A 71 6.30 -6.40 -4.85
C LEU A 71 5.63 -7.41 -3.91
N VAL A 72 4.42 -7.14 -3.43
CA VAL A 72 3.71 -8.04 -2.51
C VAL A 72 3.37 -9.38 -3.17
N ARG A 73 2.96 -9.37 -4.44
CA ARG A 73 2.63 -10.60 -5.20
C ARG A 73 3.86 -11.43 -5.51
N ASP A 74 4.94 -10.80 -5.95
CA ASP A 74 6.20 -11.47 -6.28
C ASP A 74 6.88 -12.08 -5.03
N ASN A 75 6.54 -11.59 -3.83
CA ASN A 75 6.99 -12.15 -2.54
C ASN A 75 6.02 -13.21 -1.96
N SER A 76 4.91 -13.50 -2.62
CA SER A 76 3.90 -14.48 -2.17
C SER A 76 4.01 -15.85 -2.88
N ASP A 77 4.97 -16.02 -3.80
CA ASP A 77 5.36 -17.29 -4.47
C ASP A 77 6.62 -17.89 -3.83
#